data_AF-A0A662FKP9-F1
#
_entry.id   AF-A0A662FKP9-F1
#
_cell.length_a   1.000
_cell.length_b   1.000
_cell.length_c   1.000
_cell.angle_alpha   90.00
_cell.angle_beta   90.00
_cell.angle_gamma   90.00
#
_symmetry.space_group_name_H-M   'P 1'
#
loop_
_entity.id
_entity.type
_entity.pdbx_description
1 polymer ?
#
loop_
_entity_poly.entity_id
_entity_poly.type
_entity_poly.pdbx_seq_one_letter_code
_entity_poly.pdbx_strand_id
1 'polypeptide(L)'
;MKGTKILALLMAVLVLSISVSAIRPDVAIPDFKLTGKAAERGDIEKPIVKAAKKIRVKKMTLVESRKKLKEIRQELKTAKMHWLEAKKQYIASKDPEDLKKAVEKGKEILALHAEKIVDHLTALKARIEANKNIEENLKTAIIADIDDRITAIEQKKLETDEITTKEKLREVSKEIKEERKNTLPLLRRIIGLVKSARVKAIINKAEKVKAKITTRIEKLKEQGIDTTGIEESLQEYSAKIDQAKTNFADIKAKYLEIKTKEDVKKTLREINDKLKEANKNIREAYKSLKNAVKELRQSKLKELKEKKLKRLKEKETKPEETEPISEA
;
A
#
# COMPACT_ATOMS: atom_id res chain seq x y z
N MET A 1 -0.36 -40.61 -9.25
CA MET A 1 0.51 -39.49 -8.78
C MET A 1 0.27 -38.12 -9.46
N LYS A 2 -0.88 -37.83 -10.09
CA LYS A 2 -1.15 -36.51 -10.72
C LYS A 2 -1.88 -35.49 -9.81
N GLY A 3 -2.36 -35.91 -8.63
CA GLY A 3 -3.14 -35.05 -7.71
C GLY A 3 -2.33 -34.10 -6.82
N THR A 4 -1.08 -34.44 -6.49
CA THR A 4 -0.23 -33.65 -5.58
C THR A 4 0.34 -32.39 -6.24
N LYS A 5 0.57 -32.41 -7.56
CA LYS A 5 1.07 -31.25 -8.32
C LYS A 5 0.03 -30.13 -8.47
N ILE A 6 -1.26 -30.46 -8.51
CA ILE A 6 -2.35 -29.46 -8.59
C ILE A 6 -2.56 -28.77 -7.23
N LEU A 7 -2.37 -29.49 -6.12
CA LEU A 7 -2.44 -28.92 -4.77
C LEU A 7 -1.27 -27.96 -4.48
N ALA A 8 -0.06 -28.30 -4.96
CA ALA A 8 1.12 -27.43 -4.86
C ALA A 8 0.98 -26.13 -5.67
N LEU A 9 0.36 -26.18 -6.85
CA LEU A 9 0.12 -24.99 -7.67
C LEU A 9 -0.96 -24.06 -7.07
N LEU A 10 -1.96 -24.62 -6.39
CA LEU A 10 -2.97 -23.86 -5.63
C LEU A 10 -2.39 -23.21 -4.36
N MET A 11 -1.42 -23.86 -3.70
CA MET A 11 -0.70 -23.30 -2.55
C MET A 11 0.29 -22.20 -2.97
N ALA A 12 0.96 -22.31 -4.12
CA ALA A 12 1.87 -21.27 -4.62
C ALA A 12 1.14 -19.96 -4.99
N VAL A 13 -0.11 -20.05 -5.47
CA VAL A 13 -0.96 -18.86 -5.70
C VAL A 13 -1.44 -18.25 -4.37
N LEU A 14 -1.51 -19.05 -3.30
CA LEU A 14 -1.88 -18.60 -1.95
C LEU A 14 -0.69 -17.95 -1.21
N VAL A 15 0.55 -18.33 -1.53
CA VAL A 15 1.78 -17.74 -0.93
C VAL A 15 2.13 -16.38 -1.53
N LEU A 16 1.75 -16.09 -2.80
CA LEU A 16 1.87 -14.74 -3.37
C LEU A 16 0.92 -13.70 -2.76
N SER A 17 -0.06 -14.15 -1.96
CA SER A 17 -0.90 -13.28 -1.10
C SER A 17 -0.23 -12.91 0.23
N ILE A 18 0.94 -13.48 0.56
CA ILE A 18 1.56 -13.32 1.89
C ILE A 18 2.54 -12.13 1.94
N SER A 19 3.02 -11.55 0.85
CA SER A 19 3.95 -10.39 0.91
C SER A 19 3.28 -9.02 1.21
N VAL A 20 2.05 -9.00 1.75
CA VAL A 20 1.46 -7.81 2.39
C VAL A 20 1.84 -7.74 3.89
N SER A 21 2.40 -8.81 4.47
CA SER A 21 2.83 -8.88 5.87
C SER A 21 4.12 -8.11 6.19
N ALA A 22 4.82 -7.54 5.19
CA ALA A 22 5.93 -6.61 5.44
C ALA A 22 5.46 -5.17 5.73
N ILE A 23 4.17 -4.97 6.01
CA ILE A 23 3.67 -3.80 6.73
C ILE A 23 3.72 -4.18 8.21
N ARG A 24 4.76 -3.74 8.92
CA ARG A 24 4.82 -3.86 10.40
C ARG A 24 3.48 -3.32 10.98
N PRO A 25 2.69 -4.16 11.66
CA PRO A 25 1.36 -3.79 12.14
C PRO A 25 1.36 -3.10 13.52
N ASP A 26 2.52 -2.84 14.12
CA ASP A 26 2.61 -2.62 15.56
C ASP A 26 3.40 -1.37 15.96
N VAL A 27 3.28 -0.30 15.18
CA VAL A 27 3.50 1.03 15.79
C VAL A 27 2.17 1.41 16.40
N ALA A 28 1.98 1.04 17.68
CA ALA A 28 0.99 1.68 18.54
C ALA A 28 1.15 3.18 18.32
N ILE A 29 0.17 3.79 17.66
CA ILE A 29 0.14 5.25 17.53
C ILE A 29 -0.20 5.71 18.94
N PRO A 30 0.72 6.37 19.66
CA PRO A 30 0.38 6.89 20.97
C PRO A 30 -0.87 7.74 20.81
N ASP A 31 -1.86 7.53 21.68
CA ASP A 31 -3.05 8.38 21.74
C ASP A 31 -2.58 9.82 21.89
N PHE A 32 -2.53 10.53 20.76
CA PHE A 32 -2.20 11.95 20.73
C PHE A 32 -3.43 12.67 21.26
N LYS A 33 -3.57 12.64 22.60
CA LYS A 33 -4.51 13.46 23.31
C LYS A 33 -4.11 14.90 22.99
N LEU A 34 -4.95 15.58 22.21
CA LEU A 34 -4.88 17.03 22.03
C LEU A 34 -5.29 17.70 23.35
N THR A 35 -4.51 17.49 24.40
CA THR A 35 -4.67 18.15 25.70
C THR A 35 -3.92 19.47 25.63
N GLY A 36 -4.51 20.43 24.92
CA GLY A 36 -4.04 21.81 24.88
C GLY A 36 -5.24 22.72 24.75
N LYS A 37 -5.27 23.79 25.57
CA LYS A 37 -6.26 24.90 25.63
C LYS A 37 -6.64 25.56 24.29
N ALA A 38 -6.17 25.06 23.15
CA ALA A 38 -6.57 25.48 21.81
C ALA A 38 -7.96 24.97 21.39
N ALA A 39 -8.62 24.13 22.19
CA ALA A 39 -9.96 23.58 21.91
C ALA A 39 -11.13 24.54 22.25
N GLU A 40 -10.88 25.62 23.01
CA GLU A 40 -11.94 26.54 23.48
C GLU A 40 -12.20 27.74 22.56
N ARG A 41 -11.43 27.91 21.47
CA ARG A 41 -11.79 28.92 20.45
C ARG A 41 -12.74 28.27 19.44
N GLY A 42 -14.02 28.41 19.73
CA GLY A 42 -15.11 28.14 18.78
C GLY A 42 -14.85 28.78 17.43
N ASP A 43 -15.38 28.15 16.39
CA ASP A 43 -15.55 28.69 15.03
C ASP A 43 -14.50 28.42 13.96
N ILE A 44 -13.46 27.64 14.23
CA ILE A 44 -12.73 27.02 13.13
C ILE A 44 -12.38 25.59 13.48
N GLU A 45 -13.33 24.67 13.25
CA GLU A 45 -12.99 23.27 13.06
C GLU A 45 -12.13 23.21 11.78
N LYS A 46 -10.83 23.49 11.93
CA LYS A 46 -9.90 23.71 10.82
C LYS A 46 -10.02 22.55 9.83
N PRO A 47 -9.96 22.79 8.52
CA PRO A 47 -10.05 21.74 7.50
C PRO A 47 -9.11 20.55 7.75
N ILE A 48 -8.03 20.78 8.50
CA ILE A 48 -7.10 19.76 9.01
C ILE A 48 -7.79 18.74 9.94
N VAL A 49 -8.64 19.18 10.88
CA VAL A 49 -9.36 18.32 11.83
C VAL A 49 -10.42 17.48 11.10
N LYS A 50 -11.19 18.09 10.20
CA LYS A 50 -12.16 17.36 9.35
C LYS A 50 -11.48 16.32 8.47
N ALA A 51 -10.36 16.68 7.84
CA ALA A 51 -9.56 15.74 7.05
C ALA A 51 -8.98 14.61 7.90
N ALA A 52 -8.51 14.89 9.11
CA ALA A 52 -7.98 13.89 10.05
C ALA A 52 -9.07 12.92 10.52
N LYS A 53 -10.26 13.43 10.89
CA LYS A 53 -11.44 12.60 11.23
C LYS A 53 -11.81 11.67 10.07
N LYS A 54 -11.90 12.19 8.84
CA LYS A 54 -12.19 11.38 7.63
C LYS A 54 -11.13 10.29 7.38
N ILE A 55 -9.85 10.59 7.61
CA ILE A 55 -8.76 9.60 7.50
C ILE A 55 -8.88 8.53 8.60
N ARG A 56 -9.22 8.91 9.84
CA ARG A 56 -9.39 7.98 10.97
C ARG A 56 -10.53 7.00 10.71
N VAL A 57 -11.70 7.49 10.30
CA VAL A 57 -12.86 6.66 9.95
C VAL A 57 -12.48 5.65 8.85
N LYS A 58 -11.86 6.11 7.76
CA LYS A 58 -11.40 5.23 6.67
C LYS A 58 -10.34 4.20 7.09
N LYS A 59 -9.53 4.49 8.11
CA LYS A 59 -8.56 3.53 8.67
C LYS A 59 -9.25 2.49 9.55
N MET A 60 -10.23 2.90 10.37
CA MET A 60 -11.01 1.99 11.18
C MET A 60 -11.77 0.99 10.31
N THR A 61 -12.47 1.46 9.27
CA THR A 61 -13.15 0.57 8.32
C THR A 61 -12.19 -0.44 7.68
N LEU A 62 -10.99 -0.01 7.31
CA LEU A 62 -9.96 -0.91 6.78
C LEU A 62 -9.51 -1.99 7.79
N VAL A 63 -9.34 -1.62 9.06
CA VAL A 63 -8.94 -2.55 10.12
C VAL A 63 -10.04 -3.56 10.39
N GLU A 64 -11.29 -3.10 10.47
CA GLU A 64 -12.48 -3.94 10.62
C GLU A 64 -12.61 -4.93 9.46
N SER A 65 -12.49 -4.48 8.20
CA SER A 65 -12.53 -5.38 7.04
C SER A 65 -11.42 -6.44 7.06
N ARG A 66 -10.24 -6.12 7.61
CA ARG A 66 -9.16 -7.11 7.75
C ARG A 66 -9.45 -8.15 8.82
N LYS A 67 -10.06 -7.73 9.93
CA LYS A 67 -10.48 -8.62 11.01
C LYS A 67 -11.55 -9.58 10.49
N LYS A 68 -12.61 -9.08 9.84
CA LYS A 68 -13.64 -9.87 9.18
C LYS A 68 -13.07 -10.89 8.20
N LEU A 69 -12.16 -10.47 7.31
CA LEU A 69 -11.48 -11.38 6.37
C LEU A 69 -10.63 -12.48 7.05
N LYS A 70 -10.17 -12.27 8.28
CA LYS A 70 -9.44 -13.27 9.06
C LYS A 70 -10.42 -14.27 9.70
N GLU A 71 -11.53 -13.78 10.24
CA GLU A 71 -12.61 -14.57 10.83
C GLU A 71 -13.24 -15.48 9.78
N ILE A 72 -13.71 -14.93 8.66
CA ILE A 72 -14.27 -15.70 7.52
C ILE A 72 -13.27 -16.75 7.01
N ARG A 73 -11.97 -16.48 7.07
CA ARG A 73 -10.97 -17.49 6.67
C ARG A 73 -10.92 -18.67 7.64
N GLN A 74 -11.09 -18.43 8.93
CA GLN A 74 -11.14 -19.47 9.94
C GLN A 74 -12.43 -20.28 9.81
N GLU A 75 -13.59 -19.59 9.69
CA GLU A 75 -14.90 -20.22 9.45
C GLU A 75 -14.91 -21.07 8.18
N LEU A 76 -14.33 -20.56 7.09
CA LEU A 76 -14.23 -21.32 5.85
C LEU A 76 -13.34 -22.57 6.02
N LYS A 77 -12.32 -22.52 6.87
CA LYS A 77 -11.47 -23.68 7.17
C LYS A 77 -12.25 -24.73 7.96
N THR A 78 -13.01 -24.32 8.98
CA THR A 78 -13.83 -25.24 9.80
C THR A 78 -14.97 -25.83 8.99
N ALA A 79 -15.75 -25.01 8.27
CA ALA A 79 -16.82 -25.46 7.38
C ALA A 79 -16.31 -26.47 6.35
N LYS A 80 -15.13 -26.22 5.75
CA LYS A 80 -14.47 -27.15 4.83
C LYS A 80 -14.16 -28.51 5.46
N MET A 81 -13.71 -28.53 6.71
CA MET A 81 -13.48 -29.79 7.42
C MET A 81 -14.78 -30.55 7.62
N HIS A 82 -15.84 -29.89 8.11
CA HIS A 82 -17.14 -30.51 8.34
C HIS A 82 -17.77 -31.08 7.06
N TRP A 83 -17.66 -30.37 5.94
CA TRP A 83 -18.14 -30.87 4.65
C TRP A 83 -17.35 -32.08 4.16
N LEU A 84 -16.02 -32.07 4.32
CA LEU A 84 -15.19 -33.22 3.93
C LEU A 84 -15.54 -34.46 4.75
N GLU A 85 -15.81 -34.28 6.04
CA GLU A 85 -16.26 -35.34 6.94
C GLU A 85 -17.64 -35.88 6.56
N ALA A 86 -18.64 -35.01 6.40
CA ALA A 86 -19.99 -35.41 5.96
C ALA A 86 -19.96 -36.10 4.59
N LYS A 87 -19.15 -35.60 3.66
CA LYS A 87 -18.94 -36.23 2.36
C LYS A 87 -18.29 -37.61 2.49
N LYS A 88 -17.33 -37.79 3.40
CA LYS A 88 -16.69 -39.08 3.66
C LYS A 88 -17.69 -40.09 4.22
N GLN A 89 -18.54 -39.66 5.16
CA GLN A 89 -19.63 -40.47 5.72
C GLN A 89 -20.59 -40.93 4.61
N TYR A 90 -21.11 -40.02 3.80
CA TYR A 90 -21.96 -40.36 2.65
C TYR A 90 -21.30 -41.34 1.66
N ILE A 91 -20.00 -41.18 1.38
CA ILE A 91 -19.29 -42.11 0.48
C ILE A 91 -19.23 -43.53 1.08
N ALA A 92 -19.13 -43.65 2.41
CA ALA A 92 -19.06 -44.93 3.11
C ALA A 92 -20.45 -45.59 3.24
N SER A 93 -21.47 -44.83 3.64
CA SER A 93 -22.82 -45.34 3.90
C SER A 93 -23.70 -45.43 2.64
N LYS A 94 -23.50 -44.52 1.69
CA LYS A 94 -24.41 -44.21 0.57
C LYS A 94 -25.85 -43.89 1.01
N ASP A 95 -26.02 -43.52 2.27
CA ASP A 95 -27.32 -43.18 2.86
C ASP A 95 -27.84 -41.82 2.33
N PRO A 96 -29.10 -41.74 1.87
CA PRO A 96 -29.74 -40.47 1.53
C PRO A 96 -29.69 -39.39 2.63
N GLU A 97 -29.70 -39.75 3.91
CA GLU A 97 -29.59 -38.76 5.00
C GLU A 97 -28.20 -38.12 5.08
N ASP A 98 -27.14 -38.93 4.92
CA ASP A 98 -25.77 -38.44 4.88
C ASP A 98 -25.52 -37.60 3.62
N LEU A 99 -26.20 -37.89 2.50
CA LEU A 99 -26.19 -37.02 1.32
C LEU A 99 -26.75 -35.65 1.65
N LYS A 100 -27.92 -35.58 2.32
CA LYS A 100 -28.53 -34.31 2.74
C LYS A 100 -27.58 -33.51 3.64
N LYS A 101 -26.98 -34.15 4.65
CA LYS A 101 -25.97 -33.49 5.52
C LYS A 101 -24.78 -32.95 4.72
N ALA A 102 -24.27 -33.73 3.76
CA ALA A 102 -23.15 -33.31 2.92
C ALA A 102 -23.53 -32.14 1.98
N VAL A 103 -24.78 -32.09 1.50
CA VAL A 103 -25.31 -30.99 0.70
C VAL A 103 -25.42 -29.71 1.53
N GLU A 104 -26.01 -29.79 2.73
CA GLU A 104 -26.14 -28.65 3.66
C GLU A 104 -24.76 -28.06 4.04
N LYS A 105 -23.78 -28.91 4.37
CA LYS A 105 -22.41 -28.44 4.62
C LYS A 105 -21.73 -27.88 3.37
N GLY A 106 -22.10 -28.37 2.19
CA GLY A 106 -21.65 -27.81 0.92
C GLY A 106 -22.18 -26.38 0.70
N LYS A 107 -23.46 -26.16 0.98
CA LYS A 107 -24.13 -24.85 0.92
C LYS A 107 -23.45 -23.84 1.84
N GLU A 108 -23.21 -24.21 3.10
CA GLU A 108 -22.50 -23.38 4.09
C GLU A 108 -21.14 -22.88 3.55
N ILE A 109 -20.35 -23.77 2.95
CA ILE A 109 -19.06 -23.41 2.35
C ILE A 109 -19.19 -22.46 1.17
N LEU A 110 -20.19 -22.67 0.30
CA LEU A 110 -20.39 -21.81 -0.87
C LEU A 110 -20.80 -20.40 -0.44
N ALA A 111 -21.70 -20.27 0.53
CA ALA A 111 -22.11 -19.00 1.11
C ALA A 111 -20.90 -18.25 1.71
N LEU A 112 -20.09 -18.93 2.54
CA LEU A 112 -18.86 -18.36 3.11
C LEU A 112 -17.83 -17.98 2.02
N HIS A 113 -17.76 -18.74 0.93
CA HIS A 113 -16.88 -18.41 -0.18
C HIS A 113 -17.31 -17.16 -0.92
N ALA A 114 -18.61 -17.00 -1.20
CA ALA A 114 -19.17 -15.81 -1.83
C ALA A 114 -18.95 -14.58 -0.95
N GLU A 115 -19.28 -14.69 0.34
CA GLU A 115 -19.10 -13.63 1.33
C GLU A 115 -17.65 -13.16 1.43
N LYS A 116 -16.70 -14.10 1.48
CA LYS A 116 -15.28 -13.76 1.46
C LYS A 116 -14.86 -12.93 0.24
N ILE A 117 -15.45 -13.18 -0.93
CA ILE A 117 -15.12 -12.42 -2.13
C ILE A 117 -15.71 -11.02 -2.03
N VAL A 118 -16.98 -10.90 -1.62
CA VAL A 118 -17.66 -9.61 -1.36
C VAL A 118 -16.88 -8.76 -0.35
N ASP A 119 -16.46 -9.35 0.77
CA ASP A 119 -15.66 -8.67 1.79
C ASP A 119 -14.31 -8.19 1.26
N HIS A 120 -13.66 -8.99 0.42
CA HIS A 120 -12.39 -8.61 -0.17
C HIS A 120 -12.54 -7.46 -1.17
N LEU A 121 -13.61 -7.47 -1.97
CA LEU A 121 -13.97 -6.41 -2.90
C LEU A 121 -14.33 -5.11 -2.17
N THR A 122 -15.16 -5.19 -1.14
CA THR A 122 -15.54 -4.05 -0.28
C THR A 122 -14.32 -3.43 0.41
N ALA A 123 -13.40 -4.27 0.93
CA ALA A 123 -12.15 -3.79 1.52
C ALA A 123 -11.25 -3.08 0.48
N LEU A 124 -11.31 -3.48 -0.79
CA LEU A 124 -10.58 -2.82 -1.88
C LEU A 124 -11.23 -1.50 -2.29
N LYS A 125 -12.56 -1.46 -2.39
CA LYS A 125 -13.34 -0.22 -2.61
C LYS A 125 -12.96 0.85 -1.61
N ALA A 126 -13.01 0.52 -0.31
CA ALA A 126 -12.60 1.44 0.76
C ALA A 126 -11.14 1.92 0.63
N ARG A 127 -10.21 1.05 0.18
CA ARG A 127 -8.81 1.43 -0.06
C ARG A 127 -8.65 2.41 -1.22
N ILE A 128 -9.41 2.25 -2.30
CA ILE A 128 -9.37 3.12 -3.47
C ILE A 128 -9.92 4.50 -3.08
N GLU A 129 -11.09 4.54 -2.43
CA GLU A 129 -11.70 5.78 -1.95
C GLU A 129 -10.80 6.55 -0.97
N ALA A 130 -10.00 5.84 -0.16
CA ALA A 130 -9.06 6.46 0.77
C ALA A 130 -7.78 6.99 0.09
N ASN A 131 -7.48 6.57 -1.14
CA ASN A 131 -6.20 6.85 -1.78
C ASN A 131 -6.21 8.18 -2.55
N LYS A 132 -5.51 9.18 -2.02
CA LYS A 132 -5.41 10.51 -2.65
C LYS A 132 -4.55 10.56 -3.91
N ASN A 133 -3.76 9.52 -4.19
CA ASN A 133 -2.83 9.50 -5.32
C ASN A 133 -3.40 8.78 -6.56
N ILE A 134 -4.65 8.31 -6.48
CA ILE A 134 -5.43 7.83 -7.62
C ILE A 134 -6.30 8.99 -8.10
N GLU A 135 -6.35 9.17 -9.42
CA GLU A 135 -7.17 10.16 -10.10
C GLU A 135 -8.66 9.89 -9.91
N GLU A 136 -9.48 10.93 -9.72
CA GLU A 136 -10.89 10.76 -9.30
C GLU A 136 -11.72 9.99 -10.33
N ASN A 137 -11.60 10.34 -11.62
CA ASN A 137 -12.29 9.63 -12.71
C ASN A 137 -11.96 8.13 -12.71
N LEU A 138 -10.68 7.80 -12.50
CA LEU A 138 -10.23 6.41 -12.42
C LEU A 138 -10.76 5.71 -11.16
N LYS A 139 -10.90 6.40 -10.02
CA LYS A 139 -11.52 5.82 -8.83
C LYS A 139 -12.98 5.46 -9.10
N THR A 140 -13.75 6.39 -9.67
CA THR A 140 -15.17 6.19 -9.93
C THR A 140 -15.38 4.99 -10.85
N ALA A 141 -14.61 4.88 -11.94
CA ALA A 141 -14.66 3.74 -12.85
C ALA A 141 -14.33 2.41 -12.14
N ILE A 142 -13.27 2.37 -11.34
CA ILE A 142 -12.88 1.16 -10.61
C ILE A 142 -13.92 0.78 -9.55
N ILE A 143 -14.51 1.75 -8.87
CA ILE A 143 -15.53 1.51 -7.85
C ILE A 143 -16.79 0.93 -8.49
N ALA A 144 -17.22 1.46 -9.63
CA ALA A 144 -18.32 0.88 -10.41
C ALA A 144 -18.04 -0.58 -10.79
N ASP A 145 -16.86 -0.87 -11.35
CA ASP A 145 -16.46 -2.26 -11.67
C ASP A 145 -16.47 -3.19 -10.43
N ILE A 146 -16.14 -2.67 -9.25
CA ILE A 146 -16.20 -3.45 -7.99
C ILE A 146 -17.65 -3.70 -7.59
N ASP A 147 -18.50 -2.69 -7.65
CA ASP A 147 -19.90 -2.77 -7.25
C ASP A 147 -20.69 -3.74 -8.14
N ASP A 148 -20.41 -3.75 -9.45
CA ASP A 148 -20.97 -4.72 -10.39
C ASP A 148 -20.59 -6.16 -10.01
N ARG A 149 -19.34 -6.38 -9.60
CA ARG A 149 -18.85 -7.71 -9.18
C ARG A 149 -19.38 -8.12 -7.81
N ILE A 150 -19.55 -7.19 -6.88
CA ILE A 150 -20.21 -7.46 -5.60
C ILE A 150 -21.64 -7.93 -5.88
N THR A 151 -22.40 -7.17 -6.67
CA THR A 151 -23.79 -7.47 -7.04
C THR A 151 -23.91 -8.85 -7.69
N ALA A 152 -23.06 -9.17 -8.66
CA ALA A 152 -23.06 -10.47 -9.33
C ALA A 152 -22.80 -11.64 -8.35
N ILE A 153 -21.88 -11.47 -7.39
CA ILE A 153 -21.55 -12.50 -6.40
C ILE A 153 -22.63 -12.63 -5.33
N GLU A 154 -23.26 -11.53 -4.93
CA GLU A 154 -24.39 -11.53 -4.00
C GLU A 154 -25.60 -12.26 -4.58
N GLN A 155 -25.91 -12.05 -5.87
CA GLN A 155 -26.95 -12.82 -6.56
C GLN A 155 -26.65 -14.32 -6.52
N LYS A 156 -25.40 -14.72 -6.80
CA LYS A 156 -24.98 -16.14 -6.68
C LYS A 156 -24.94 -16.66 -5.25
N LYS A 157 -24.81 -15.79 -4.25
CA LYS A 157 -24.94 -16.15 -2.83
C LYS A 157 -26.39 -16.51 -2.52
N LEU A 158 -27.37 -15.79 -3.03
CA LEU A 158 -28.79 -16.09 -2.82
C LEU A 158 -29.18 -17.45 -3.41
N GLU A 159 -28.65 -17.80 -4.59
CA GLU A 159 -28.85 -19.13 -5.19
C GLU A 159 -28.31 -20.28 -4.32
N THR A 160 -27.43 -20.00 -3.35
CA THR A 160 -27.00 -21.03 -2.38
C THR A 160 -28.13 -21.45 -1.45
N ASP A 161 -29.11 -20.57 -1.21
CA ASP A 161 -30.22 -20.85 -0.31
C ASP A 161 -31.20 -21.89 -0.87
N GLU A 162 -31.30 -21.95 -2.20
CA GLU A 162 -32.17 -22.86 -2.95
C GLU A 162 -31.58 -24.26 -3.17
N ILE A 163 -30.34 -24.51 -2.72
CA ILE A 163 -29.65 -25.78 -2.92
C ILE A 163 -30.32 -26.87 -2.06
N THR A 164 -31.02 -27.78 -2.72
CA THR A 164 -31.61 -28.99 -2.10
C THR A 164 -31.00 -30.29 -2.64
N THR A 165 -30.29 -30.22 -3.77
CA THR A 165 -29.73 -31.39 -4.47
C THR A 165 -28.22 -31.24 -4.71
N LYS A 166 -27.56 -32.38 -4.92
CA LYS A 166 -26.13 -32.46 -5.22
C LYS A 166 -25.79 -31.82 -6.57
N GLU A 167 -26.70 -31.96 -7.55
CA GLU A 167 -26.57 -31.42 -8.89
C GLU A 167 -26.59 -29.90 -8.84
N LYS A 168 -27.57 -29.32 -8.10
CA LYS A 168 -27.65 -27.86 -7.91
C LYS A 168 -26.45 -27.32 -7.14
N LEU A 169 -26.00 -28.03 -6.09
CA LEU A 169 -24.78 -27.68 -5.37
C LEU A 169 -23.56 -27.60 -6.32
N ARG A 170 -23.44 -28.55 -7.26
CA ARG A 170 -22.33 -28.58 -8.22
C ARG A 170 -22.43 -27.45 -9.24
N GLU A 171 -23.64 -27.13 -9.70
CA GLU A 171 -23.90 -26.02 -10.61
C GLU A 171 -23.53 -24.67 -9.97
N VAL A 172 -24.14 -24.33 -8.84
CA VAL A 172 -23.88 -23.06 -8.12
C VAL A 172 -22.39 -22.95 -7.73
N SER A 173 -21.76 -24.07 -7.34
CA SER A 173 -20.31 -24.09 -7.08
C SER A 173 -19.46 -23.73 -8.31
N LYS A 174 -19.85 -24.18 -9.51
CA LYS A 174 -19.14 -23.83 -10.75
C LYS A 174 -19.30 -22.35 -11.06
N GLU A 175 -20.50 -21.81 -10.88
CA GLU A 175 -20.81 -20.41 -11.18
C GLU A 175 -20.07 -19.45 -10.25
N ILE A 176 -20.12 -19.67 -8.92
CA ILE A 176 -19.33 -18.88 -7.95
C ILE A 176 -17.83 -18.97 -8.28
N LYS A 177 -17.35 -20.14 -8.70
CA LYS A 177 -15.96 -20.34 -9.09
C LYS A 177 -15.61 -19.56 -10.36
N GLU A 178 -16.52 -19.48 -11.32
CA GLU A 178 -16.32 -18.72 -12.56
C GLU A 178 -16.36 -17.22 -12.29
N GLU A 179 -17.32 -16.73 -11.51
CA GLU A 179 -17.36 -15.32 -11.09
C GLU A 179 -16.12 -14.92 -10.33
N ARG A 180 -15.62 -15.80 -9.45
CA ARG A 180 -14.33 -15.57 -8.79
C ARG A 180 -13.18 -15.45 -9.80
N LYS A 181 -13.13 -16.31 -10.82
CA LYS A 181 -12.08 -16.22 -11.86
C LYS A 181 -12.19 -14.92 -12.65
N ASN A 182 -13.40 -14.49 -12.99
CA ASN A 182 -13.67 -13.24 -13.70
C ASN A 182 -13.32 -12.01 -12.86
N THR A 183 -13.45 -12.13 -11.53
CA THR A 183 -13.09 -11.09 -10.56
C THR A 183 -11.57 -10.98 -10.35
N LEU A 184 -10.79 -12.05 -10.55
CA LEU A 184 -9.34 -12.06 -10.29
C LEU A 184 -8.52 -11.04 -11.13
N PRO A 185 -8.75 -10.88 -12.46
CA PRO A 185 -8.12 -9.83 -13.25
C PRO A 185 -8.34 -8.44 -12.67
N LEU A 186 -9.59 -8.11 -12.35
CA LEU A 186 -9.98 -6.84 -11.73
C LEU A 186 -9.24 -6.63 -10.40
N LEU A 187 -9.27 -7.62 -9.50
CA LEU A 187 -8.56 -7.56 -8.21
C LEU A 187 -7.07 -7.27 -8.39
N ARG A 188 -6.42 -7.93 -9.35
CA ARG A 188 -4.99 -7.76 -9.61
C ARG A 188 -4.69 -6.39 -10.19
N ARG A 189 -5.51 -5.91 -11.13
CA ARG A 189 -5.43 -4.54 -11.67
C ARG A 189 -5.54 -3.50 -10.54
N ILE A 190 -6.55 -3.62 -9.69
CA ILE A 190 -6.79 -2.70 -8.57
C ILE A 190 -5.62 -2.69 -7.58
N ILE A 191 -5.20 -3.87 -7.11
CA ILE A 191 -4.08 -3.99 -6.16
C ILE A 191 -2.83 -3.35 -6.76
N GLY A 192 -2.64 -3.55 -8.06
CA GLY A 192 -1.60 -2.92 -8.86
C GLY A 192 -1.64 -1.41 -8.87
N LEU A 193 -2.78 -0.83 -9.21
CA LEU A 193 -3.00 0.62 -9.20
C LEU A 193 -2.80 1.21 -7.81
N VAL A 194 -3.28 0.56 -6.76
CA VAL A 194 -3.06 0.98 -5.37
C VAL A 194 -1.56 0.95 -5.00
N LYS A 195 -0.81 -0.07 -5.44
CA LYS A 195 0.65 -0.12 -5.27
C LYS A 195 1.34 0.99 -6.05
N SER A 196 0.95 1.21 -7.30
CA SER A 196 1.51 2.26 -8.17
C SER A 196 1.30 3.65 -7.53
N ALA A 197 0.12 3.92 -6.98
CA ALA A 197 -0.20 5.17 -6.29
C ALA A 197 0.72 5.43 -5.08
N ARG A 198 1.25 4.39 -4.43
CA ARG A 198 2.27 4.54 -3.38
C ARG A 198 3.63 4.93 -3.95
N VAL A 199 4.03 4.36 -5.08
CA VAL A 199 5.26 4.75 -5.79
C VAL A 199 5.17 6.22 -6.19
N LYS A 200 4.05 6.66 -6.76
CA LYS A 200 3.78 8.08 -7.05
C LYS A 200 3.94 8.96 -5.81
N ALA A 201 3.39 8.54 -4.66
CA ALA A 201 3.55 9.30 -3.42
C ALA A 201 5.02 9.41 -2.96
N ILE A 202 5.84 8.38 -3.21
CA ILE A 202 7.28 8.40 -2.90
C ILE A 202 8.00 9.35 -3.86
N ILE A 203 7.71 9.29 -5.16
CA ILE A 203 8.26 10.21 -6.17
C ILE A 203 7.93 11.67 -5.80
N ASN A 204 6.67 11.98 -5.47
CA ASN A 204 6.27 13.33 -5.08
C ASN A 204 7.02 13.82 -3.81
N LYS A 205 7.34 12.92 -2.87
CA LYS A 205 8.17 13.25 -1.71
C LYS A 205 9.62 13.49 -2.11
N ALA A 206 10.14 12.68 -3.03
CA ALA A 206 11.49 12.81 -3.55
C ALA A 206 11.70 14.16 -4.25
N GLU A 207 10.76 14.60 -5.08
CA GLU A 207 10.80 15.92 -5.73
C GLU A 207 10.80 17.07 -4.73
N LYS A 208 9.99 16.97 -3.66
CA LYS A 208 10.01 17.98 -2.58
C LYS A 208 11.35 18.03 -1.85
N VAL A 209 12.03 16.90 -1.70
CA VAL A 209 13.37 16.85 -1.10
C VAL A 209 14.41 17.44 -2.05
N LYS A 210 14.35 17.11 -3.34
CA LYS A 210 15.18 17.74 -4.39
C LYS A 210 15.09 19.26 -4.31
N ALA A 211 13.87 19.81 -4.34
CA ALA A 211 13.66 21.26 -4.29
C ALA A 211 14.30 21.90 -3.04
N LYS A 212 14.16 21.29 -1.86
CA LYS A 212 14.77 21.81 -0.63
C LYS A 212 16.30 21.80 -0.68
N ILE A 213 16.90 20.81 -1.32
CA ILE A 213 18.36 20.72 -1.45
C ILE A 213 18.86 21.73 -2.46
N THR A 214 18.19 21.89 -3.59
CA THR A 214 18.49 22.94 -4.57
C THR A 214 18.53 24.32 -3.91
N THR A 215 17.49 24.70 -3.16
CA THR A 215 17.47 25.97 -2.41
C THR A 215 18.60 26.08 -1.39
N ARG A 216 19.08 24.96 -0.83
CA ARG A 216 20.19 25.00 0.12
C ARG A 216 21.55 25.10 -0.56
N ILE A 217 21.71 24.51 -1.75
CA ILE A 217 22.89 24.65 -2.61
C ILE A 217 23.03 26.12 -3.04
N GLU A 218 21.95 26.74 -3.50
CA GLU A 218 21.93 28.17 -3.87
C GLU A 218 22.46 29.05 -2.73
N LYS A 219 21.97 28.85 -1.50
CA LYS A 219 22.45 29.57 -0.31
C LYS A 219 23.92 29.32 0.02
N LEU A 220 24.46 28.14 -0.28
CA LEU A 220 25.89 27.85 -0.07
C LEU A 220 26.75 28.53 -1.14
N LYS A 221 26.27 28.58 -2.39
CA LYS A 221 26.91 29.30 -3.49
C LYS A 221 26.99 30.80 -3.22
N GLU A 222 25.90 31.40 -2.72
CA GLU A 222 25.87 32.80 -2.26
C GLU A 222 26.92 33.09 -1.17
N GLN A 223 27.30 32.07 -0.39
CA GLN A 223 28.33 32.18 0.64
C GLN A 223 29.75 31.90 0.13
N GLY A 224 29.93 31.66 -1.17
CA GLY A 224 31.23 31.31 -1.77
C GLY A 224 31.73 29.91 -1.40
N ILE A 225 30.85 29.03 -0.92
CA ILE A 225 31.20 27.66 -0.56
C ILE A 225 31.12 26.77 -1.80
N ASP A 226 32.16 25.97 -2.07
CA ASP A 226 32.14 24.97 -3.14
C ASP A 226 31.05 23.91 -2.89
N THR A 227 30.17 23.75 -3.88
CA THR A 227 29.04 22.81 -3.86
C THR A 227 29.17 21.69 -4.88
N THR A 228 30.29 21.55 -5.59
CA THR A 228 30.45 20.66 -6.76
C THR A 228 29.97 19.22 -6.47
N GLY A 229 30.46 18.57 -5.41
CA GLY A 229 30.05 17.21 -5.06
C GLY A 229 28.57 17.05 -4.68
N ILE A 230 27.98 18.10 -4.07
CA ILE A 230 26.56 18.10 -3.69
C ILE A 230 25.69 18.18 -4.96
N GLU A 231 26.12 18.97 -5.95
CA GLU A 231 25.44 19.11 -7.23
C GLU A 231 25.50 17.83 -8.07
N GLU A 232 26.66 17.18 -8.13
CA GLU A 232 26.82 15.86 -8.76
C GLU A 232 25.88 14.82 -8.13
N SER A 233 25.88 14.71 -6.80
CA SER A 233 24.98 13.81 -6.07
C SER A 233 23.49 14.14 -6.30
N LEU A 234 23.13 15.42 -6.44
CA LEU A 234 21.76 15.86 -6.74
C LEU A 234 21.36 15.59 -8.19
N GLN A 235 22.31 15.64 -9.12
CA GLN A 235 22.10 15.28 -10.51
C GLN A 235 21.82 13.78 -10.65
N GLU A 236 22.64 12.93 -10.00
CA GLU A 236 22.38 11.49 -9.94
C GLU A 236 21.02 11.17 -9.31
N TYR A 237 20.70 11.84 -8.20
CA TYR A 237 19.40 11.73 -7.54
C TYR A 237 18.26 12.02 -8.51
N SER A 238 18.38 13.13 -9.24
CA SER A 238 17.37 13.59 -10.20
C SER A 238 17.17 12.57 -11.31
N ALA A 239 18.26 12.11 -11.94
CA ALA A 239 18.23 11.12 -13.01
C ALA A 239 17.52 9.83 -12.58
N LYS A 240 17.80 9.34 -11.36
CA LYS A 240 17.17 8.13 -10.81
C LYS A 240 15.67 8.33 -10.51
N ILE A 241 15.28 9.51 -10.02
CA ILE A 241 13.86 9.83 -9.81
C ILE A 241 13.11 9.94 -11.13
N ASP A 242 13.73 10.52 -12.17
CA ASP A 242 13.11 10.63 -13.49
C ASP A 242 12.96 9.26 -14.17
N GLN A 243 13.97 8.37 -14.05
CA GLN A 243 13.82 6.97 -14.46
C GLN A 243 12.68 6.26 -13.71
N ALA A 244 12.53 6.52 -12.40
CA ALA A 244 11.42 5.96 -11.62
C ALA A 244 10.05 6.49 -12.07
N LYS A 245 9.96 7.75 -12.54
CA LYS A 245 8.73 8.32 -13.12
C LYS A 245 8.36 7.66 -14.44
N THR A 246 9.33 7.47 -15.33
CA THR A 246 9.12 6.77 -16.62
C THR A 246 8.60 5.35 -16.37
N ASN A 247 9.29 4.60 -15.51
CA ASN A 247 8.85 3.26 -15.13
C ASN A 247 7.45 3.27 -14.48
N PHE A 248 7.12 4.30 -13.69
CA PHE A 248 5.79 4.45 -13.09
C PHE A 248 4.69 4.73 -14.13
N ALA A 249 4.94 5.61 -15.10
CA ALA A 249 3.98 5.91 -16.16
C ALA A 249 3.65 4.64 -16.96
N ASP A 250 4.68 3.87 -17.31
CA ASP A 250 4.52 2.59 -18.02
C ASP A 250 3.75 1.55 -17.19
N ILE A 251 4.03 1.46 -15.89
CA ILE A 251 3.29 0.57 -14.99
C ILE A 251 1.81 0.96 -14.94
N LYS A 252 1.49 2.27 -14.89
CA LYS A 252 0.10 2.75 -14.89
C LYS A 252 -0.60 2.34 -16.18
N ALA A 253 0.02 2.57 -17.34
CA ALA A 253 -0.52 2.20 -18.64
C ALA A 253 -0.80 0.70 -18.74
N LYS A 254 0.19 -0.14 -18.38
CA LYS A 254 0.03 -1.60 -18.42
C LYS A 254 -1.06 -2.14 -17.49
N TYR A 255 -1.32 -1.49 -16.35
CA TYR A 255 -2.46 -1.90 -15.51
C TYR A 255 -3.80 -1.62 -16.17
N LEU A 256 -3.93 -0.52 -16.93
CA LEU A 256 -5.17 -0.18 -17.64
C LEU A 256 -5.45 -1.10 -18.82
N GLU A 257 -4.41 -1.68 -19.41
CA GLU A 257 -4.52 -2.67 -20.50
C GLU A 257 -5.03 -4.03 -20.02
N ILE A 258 -4.96 -4.35 -18.72
CA ILE A 258 -5.46 -5.62 -18.17
C ILE A 258 -6.99 -5.61 -18.22
N LYS A 259 -7.56 -6.27 -19.23
CA LYS A 259 -9.00 -6.49 -19.39
C LYS A 259 -9.38 -7.94 -19.15
N THR A 260 -8.61 -8.88 -19.70
CA THR A 260 -8.94 -10.31 -19.70
C THR A 260 -8.06 -11.11 -18.75
N LYS A 261 -8.35 -12.40 -18.61
CA LYS A 261 -7.55 -13.31 -17.80
C LYS A 261 -6.24 -13.71 -18.46
N GLU A 262 -6.19 -13.87 -19.78
CA GLU A 262 -4.95 -14.20 -20.51
C GLU A 262 -3.89 -13.11 -20.31
N ASP A 263 -4.30 -11.84 -20.42
CA ASP A 263 -3.40 -10.68 -20.30
C ASP A 263 -2.70 -10.64 -18.95
N VAL A 264 -3.41 -11.03 -17.88
CA VAL A 264 -2.97 -10.83 -16.51
C VAL A 264 -1.62 -11.46 -16.24
N LYS A 265 -1.34 -12.68 -16.70
CA LYS A 265 -0.11 -13.37 -16.28
C LYS A 265 1.13 -12.73 -16.90
N LYS A 266 1.09 -12.41 -18.19
CA LYS A 266 2.21 -11.80 -18.92
C LYS A 266 2.41 -10.36 -18.46
N THR A 267 1.33 -9.56 -18.51
CA THR A 267 1.36 -8.14 -18.15
C THR A 267 1.79 -7.94 -16.70
N LEU A 268 1.37 -8.79 -15.75
CA LEU A 268 1.83 -8.68 -14.37
C LEU A 268 3.31 -8.99 -14.17
N ARG A 269 3.91 -9.89 -14.97
CA ARG A 269 5.36 -10.14 -14.86
C ARG A 269 6.13 -8.89 -15.26
N GLU A 270 5.81 -8.34 -16.42
CA GLU A 270 6.43 -7.12 -16.94
C GLU A 270 6.23 -5.93 -15.99
N ILE A 271 5.03 -5.78 -15.43
CA ILE A 271 4.77 -4.75 -14.42
C ILE A 271 5.63 -4.97 -13.17
N ASN A 272 5.72 -6.20 -12.66
CA ASN A 272 6.50 -6.49 -11.46
C ASN A 272 7.98 -6.20 -11.68
N ASP A 273 8.52 -6.48 -12.87
CA ASP A 273 9.92 -6.20 -13.17
C ASP A 273 10.18 -4.69 -13.27
N LYS A 274 9.31 -3.93 -13.96
CA LYS A 274 9.37 -2.45 -13.93
C LYS A 274 9.22 -1.88 -12.52
N LEU A 275 8.39 -2.50 -11.68
CA LEU A 275 8.21 -2.06 -10.30
C LEU A 275 9.45 -2.35 -9.43
N LYS A 276 10.15 -3.47 -9.66
CA LYS A 276 11.45 -3.73 -9.02
C LYS A 276 12.47 -2.70 -9.46
N GLU A 277 12.52 -2.37 -10.75
CA GLU A 277 13.45 -1.39 -11.30
C GLU A 277 13.18 0.02 -10.76
N ALA A 278 11.92 0.48 -10.78
CA ALA A 278 11.52 1.74 -10.16
C ALA A 278 11.92 1.80 -8.68
N ASN A 279 11.71 0.72 -7.92
CA ASN A 279 12.14 0.65 -6.52
C ASN A 279 13.66 0.66 -6.35
N LYS A 280 14.41 0.02 -7.25
CA LYS A 280 15.87 0.05 -7.28
C LYS A 280 16.34 1.49 -7.51
N ASN A 281 15.80 2.17 -8.52
CA ASN A 281 16.13 3.57 -8.82
C ASN A 281 15.80 4.50 -7.65
N ILE A 282 14.64 4.32 -7.00
CA ILE A 282 14.30 5.09 -5.79
C ILE A 282 15.32 4.84 -4.67
N ARG A 283 15.72 3.59 -4.41
CA ARG A 283 16.72 3.28 -3.37
C ARG A 283 18.08 3.88 -3.70
N GLU A 284 18.52 3.81 -4.95
CA GLU A 284 19.77 4.40 -5.41
C GLU A 284 19.73 5.93 -5.29
N ALA A 285 18.62 6.57 -5.69
CA ALA A 285 18.40 7.99 -5.45
C ALA A 285 18.58 8.32 -3.96
N TYR A 286 17.93 7.58 -3.05
CA TYR A 286 18.10 7.82 -1.62
C TYR A 286 19.55 7.66 -1.13
N LYS A 287 20.38 6.85 -1.78
CA LYS A 287 21.82 6.75 -1.47
C LYS A 287 22.56 8.02 -1.90
N SER A 288 22.39 8.48 -3.16
CA SER A 288 23.02 9.73 -3.63
C SER A 288 22.56 10.94 -2.80
N LEU A 289 21.28 10.98 -2.43
CA LEU A 289 20.75 11.98 -1.49
C LEU A 289 21.44 11.95 -0.12
N LYS A 290 21.72 10.76 0.42
CA LYS A 290 22.42 10.61 1.70
C LYS A 290 23.85 11.17 1.61
N ASN A 291 24.52 10.96 0.47
CA ASN A 291 25.85 11.50 0.22
C ASN A 291 25.80 13.03 0.13
N ALA A 292 24.89 13.59 -0.67
CA ALA A 292 24.66 15.04 -0.76
C ALA A 292 24.42 15.68 0.63
N VAL A 293 23.58 15.06 1.47
CA VAL A 293 23.32 15.56 2.83
C VAL A 293 24.56 15.47 3.73
N LYS A 294 25.37 14.43 3.59
CA LYS A 294 26.62 14.27 4.35
C LYS A 294 27.61 15.37 3.98
N GLU A 295 27.82 15.60 2.69
CA GLU A 295 28.68 16.67 2.18
C GLU A 295 28.20 18.04 2.61
N LEU A 296 26.88 18.30 2.49
CA LEU A 296 26.27 19.56 2.93
C LEU A 296 26.48 19.84 4.43
N ARG A 297 26.48 18.80 5.27
CA ARG A 297 26.80 18.92 6.69
C ARG A 297 28.28 19.21 6.91
N GLN A 298 29.16 18.58 6.14
CA GLN A 298 30.60 18.81 6.23
C GLN A 298 30.96 20.23 5.80
N SER A 299 30.40 20.74 4.70
CA SER A 299 30.61 22.11 4.24
C SER A 299 30.13 23.14 5.27
N LYS A 300 28.94 22.92 5.87
CA LYS A 300 28.44 23.77 6.96
C LYS A 300 29.34 23.74 8.20
N LEU A 301 29.92 22.58 8.53
CA LEU A 301 30.84 22.46 9.67
C LEU A 301 32.16 23.22 9.41
N LYS A 302 32.70 23.15 8.19
CA LYS A 302 33.88 23.93 7.78
C LYS A 302 33.61 25.43 7.88
N GLU A 303 32.49 25.90 7.34
CA GLU A 303 32.05 27.31 7.44
C GLU A 303 31.98 27.80 8.89
N LEU A 304 31.41 27.00 9.79
CA LEU A 304 31.32 27.35 11.22
C LEU A 304 32.69 27.41 11.89
N LYS A 305 33.62 26.52 11.53
CA LYS A 305 34.99 26.53 12.06
C LYS A 305 35.75 27.77 11.57
N GLU A 306 35.65 28.11 10.29
CA GLU A 306 36.28 29.30 9.72
C GLU A 306 35.73 30.59 10.33
N LYS A 307 34.40 30.70 10.50
CA LYS A 307 33.78 31.85 11.19
C LYS A 307 34.23 31.98 12.63
N LYS A 308 34.38 30.87 13.37
CA LYS A 308 34.92 30.88 14.73
C LYS A 308 36.38 31.32 14.76
N LEU A 309 37.20 30.83 13.82
CA LEU A 309 38.61 31.20 13.74
C LEU A 309 38.80 32.69 13.42
N LYS A 310 38.01 33.26 12.49
CA LYS A 310 38.02 34.70 12.19
C LYS A 310 37.67 35.54 13.42
N ARG A 311 36.62 35.16 14.16
CA ARG A 311 36.21 35.85 15.40
C ARG A 311 37.26 35.77 16.52
N LEU A 312 38.03 34.68 16.59
CA LEU A 312 39.12 34.55 17.55
C LEU A 312 40.27 35.51 17.18
N LYS A 313 40.67 35.55 15.91
CA LYS A 313 41.70 36.47 15.42
C LYS A 313 41.30 37.94 15.59
N GLU A 314 40.05 38.30 15.32
CA GLU A 314 39.53 39.66 15.54
C GLU A 314 39.51 40.07 17.03
N LYS A 315 39.44 39.10 17.95
CA LYS A 315 39.55 39.37 19.39
C LYS A 315 41.00 39.55 19.83
N GLU A 316 41.96 38.84 19.22
CA GLU A 316 43.39 38.99 19.52
C GLU A 316 43.97 40.32 18.99
N THR A 317 43.42 40.87 17.91
CA THR A 317 43.92 42.12 17.30
C THR A 317 43.28 43.39 17.81
N LYS A 318 42.24 43.32 18.65
CA LYS A 318 41.80 44.47 19.43
C LYS A 318 42.66 44.52 20.69
N PRO A 319 43.64 45.44 20.79
CA PRO A 319 44.38 45.61 22.03
C PRO A 319 43.36 45.84 23.15
N GLU A 320 43.57 45.15 24.26
CA GLU A 320 42.88 45.42 25.51
C GLU A 320 43.14 46.90 25.81
N GLU A 321 42.16 47.77 25.51
CA GLU A 321 42.16 49.15 25.99
C GLU A 321 42.15 49.02 27.51
N THR A 322 43.33 48.92 28.11
CA THR A 322 43.51 49.07 29.54
C THR A 322 43.05 50.47 29.85
N GLU A 323 41.81 50.57 30.34
CA GLU A 323 41.29 51.81 30.89
C GLU A 323 42.37 52.37 31.83
N PRO A 324 42.81 53.63 31.62
CA PRO A 324 43.84 54.21 32.45
C PRO A 324 43.34 54.14 33.89
N ILE A 325 44.04 53.39 34.73
CA ILE A 325 43.83 53.38 36.17
C ILE A 325 44.06 54.83 36.61
N SER A 326 42.98 55.54 36.89
CA SER A 326 43.07 56.88 37.47
C SER A 326 43.61 56.73 38.88
N GLU A 327 44.91 56.94 39.05
CA GLU A 327 45.53 57.13 40.37
C GLU A 327 44.90 58.37 41.03
N ALA A 328 44.39 58.18 42.25
CA ALA A 328 43.83 59.21 43.12
C ALA A 328 44.70 59.36 44.37
#